data_AF-R7XEJ0-F1
#
_entry.id   AF-R7XEJ0-F1
#
_cell.length_a   1.000
_cell.length_b   1.000
_cell.length_c   1.000
_cell.angle_alpha   90.00
_cell.angle_beta   90.00
_cell.angle_gamma   90.00
#
_symmetry.space_group_name_H-M   'P 1'
#
loop_
_entity.id
_entity.type
_entity.pdbx_description
1 polymer ?
#
loop_
_entity_poly.entity_id
_entity_poly.type
_entity_poly.pdbx_seq_one_letter_code
_entity_poly.pdbx_strand_id
1 'polypeptide(L)' 'MNRVRVVALVSLCGVLLAACGEKPQTISPSHRKTDAQAYQGAPDDPFVAKGWKQGDKTSWDNQIRQRNQLQNEYNRTQ' A
#
# COMPACT_ATOMS: atom_id res chain seq x y z
N MET A 1 22.50 27.70 45.09
CA MET A 1 21.09 27.70 44.62
C MET A 1 20.92 28.15 43.16
N ASN A 2 21.57 29.23 42.68
CA ASN A 2 21.39 29.68 41.29
C ASN A 2 21.89 28.69 40.22
N ARG A 3 23.02 28.02 40.45
CA ARG A 3 23.55 27.03 39.49
C ARG A 3 22.62 25.84 39.28
N VAL A 4 22.00 25.36 40.37
CA VAL A 4 21.03 24.25 40.33
C VAL A 4 19.77 24.65 39.56
N ARG A 5 19.28 25.89 39.74
CA ARG A 5 18.11 26.41 39.02
C ARG A 5 18.38 26.58 37.52
N VAL A 6 19.57 27.08 37.15
CA VAL A 6 19.96 27.23 35.74
C VAL A 6 20.08 25.88 35.05
N VAL A 7 20.71 24.89 35.71
CA VAL A 7 20.80 23.53 35.17
C VAL A 7 19.40 22.95 34.95
N ALA A 8 18.50 23.06 35.93
CA ALA A 8 17.13 22.55 35.80
C ALA A 8 16.34 23.20 34.65
N LEU A 9 16.46 24.51 34.45
CA LEU A 9 15.82 25.23 33.35
C LEU A 9 16.35 24.79 31.97
N VAL A 10 17.66 24.63 31.83
CA VAL A 10 18.28 24.17 30.57
C VAL A 10 17.86 22.74 30.24
N SER A 11 17.81 21.86 31.24
CA SER A 11 17.34 20.48 31.06
C SER A 11 15.89 20.43 30.57
N LEU A 12 15.01 21.26 31.15
CA LEU A 12 13.60 21.33 30.77
C LEU A 12 13.42 21.79 29.32
N CYS A 13 14.15 22.83 28.90
CA CYS A 13 14.13 23.29 27.52
C CYS A 13 14.61 22.20 26.54
N GLY A 14 15.62 21.41 26.92
CA GLY A 14 16.10 20.29 26.10
C GLY A 14 15.05 19.21 25.86
N VAL A 15 14.26 18.87 26.88
CA VAL A 15 13.18 17.86 26.78
C VAL A 15 12.03 18.37 25.88
N LEU A 16 11.68 19.65 25.97
CA LEU A 16 10.62 20.25 25.15
C LEU A 16 10.96 20.28 23.66
N LEU A 17 12.23 20.47 23.30
CA LEU A 17 12.68 20.47 21.90
C LEU A 17 12.70 19.05 21.28
N ALA A 18 12.80 18.00 22.11
CA ALA A 18 12.76 16.62 21.63
C ALA A 18 11.37 16.22 21.09
N ALA A 19 10.31 17.01 21.36
CA ALA A 19 8.96 16.76 20.85
C ALA A 19 8.84 16.88 19.33
N CYS A 20 9.73 17.61 18.67
CA CYS A 20 9.75 17.74 17.19
C CYS A 20 10.70 16.74 16.51
N GLY A 21 11.32 15.82 17.26
CA GLY A 21 12.30 14.85 16.77
C GLY A 21 11.73 13.48 16.45
N GLU A 22 10.43 13.37 16.14
CA GLU A 22 9.85 12.07 15.83
C GLU A 22 10.49 11.45 14.59
N LYS A 23 10.56 10.11 14.57
CA LYS A 23 11.02 9.39 13.38
C LYS A 23 10.10 9.72 12.19
N PRO A 24 10.61 9.72 10.96
CA PRO A 24 9.76 9.85 9.78
C PRO A 24 8.60 8.85 9.83
N GLN A 25 7.37 9.33 9.68
CA GLN A 25 6.15 8.50 9.60
C GLN A 25 6.04 7.83 8.22
N THR A 26 7.14 7.21 7.77
CA THR A 26 7.18 6.44 6.53
C THR A 26 6.90 4.97 6.82
N ILE A 27 6.21 4.31 5.90
CA ILE A 27 6.03 2.86 5.97
C ILE A 27 7.39 2.17 5.83
N SER A 28 7.80 1.45 6.88
CA SER A 28 8.98 0.57 6.81
C SER A 28 8.77 -0.50 5.74
N PRO A 29 9.81 -0.95 5.02
CA PRO A 29 9.72 -2.13 4.17
C PRO A 29 9.13 -3.36 4.89
N SER A 30 9.45 -3.53 6.18
CA SER A 30 8.90 -4.61 7.02
C SER A 30 7.39 -4.48 7.31
N HIS A 31 6.83 -3.28 7.14
CA HIS A 31 5.41 -2.98 7.34
C HIS A 31 4.65 -2.80 6.03
N ARG A 32 5.32 -2.92 4.87
CA ARG A 32 4.62 -2.95 3.59
C ARG A 32 3.89 -4.29 3.48
N LYS A 33 2.56 -4.24 3.47
CA LYS A 33 1.77 -5.39 3.03
C LYS A 33 1.88 -5.51 1.52
N THR A 34 2.24 -6.70 1.05
CA THR A 34 2.04 -7.05 -0.35
C THR A 34 0.55 -7.20 -0.61
N ASP A 35 0.06 -6.63 -1.71
CA ASP A 35 -1.31 -6.84 -2.15
C ASP A 35 -1.60 -8.32 -2.38
N ALA A 36 -2.84 -8.73 -2.15
CA ALA A 36 -3.29 -10.06 -2.49
C ALA A 36 -3.18 -10.28 -4.01
N GLN A 37 -2.95 -11.52 -4.42
CA GLN A 37 -2.91 -11.83 -5.85
C GLN A 37 -4.28 -11.55 -6.47
N ALA A 38 -4.32 -10.86 -7.61
CA ALA A 38 -5.58 -10.43 -8.22
C ALA A 38 -6.53 -11.58 -8.57
N TYR A 39 -5.99 -12.76 -8.92
CA TYR A 39 -6.78 -13.97 -9.20
C TYR A 39 -7.33 -14.66 -7.93
N GLN A 40 -6.96 -14.22 -6.73
CA GLN A 40 -7.49 -14.73 -5.47
C GLN A 40 -8.69 -13.93 -4.94
N GLY A 41 -8.98 -12.76 -5.53
CA GLY A 41 -10.06 -11.88 -5.08
C GLY A 41 -11.47 -12.38 -5.42
N ALA A 42 -12.47 -11.55 -5.10
CA ALA A 42 -13.89 -11.76 -5.39
C ALA A 42 -14.56 -12.98 -4.72
N PRO A 43 -14.30 -13.27 -3.42
CA PRO A 43 -15.07 -14.28 -2.71
C PRO A 43 -16.54 -13.85 -2.66
N ASP A 44 -17.44 -14.76 -3.04
CA ASP A 44 -18.89 -14.55 -3.02
C ASP A 44 -19.39 -13.35 -3.85
N ASP A 45 -18.58 -12.83 -4.76
CA ASP A 45 -18.94 -11.73 -5.64
C ASP A 45 -19.78 -12.25 -6.81
N PRO A 46 -21.05 -11.84 -6.95
CA PRO A 46 -21.92 -12.29 -8.03
C PRO A 46 -21.57 -11.65 -9.39
N PHE A 47 -20.69 -10.64 -9.41
CA PHE A 47 -20.32 -9.90 -10.61
C PHE A 47 -18.99 -10.36 -11.23
N VAL A 48 -18.52 -11.54 -10.84
CA VAL A 48 -17.37 -12.17 -11.49
C VAL A 48 -17.68 -12.51 -12.95
N ALA A 49 -16.65 -12.44 -13.79
CA ALA A 49 -16.77 -12.79 -15.19
C ALA A 49 -17.26 -14.24 -15.35
N LYS A 50 -18.24 -14.44 -16.24
CA LYS A 50 -18.87 -15.75 -16.46
C LYS A 50 -17.81 -16.81 -16.77
N GLY A 51 -17.85 -17.93 -16.03
CA GLY A 51 -16.96 -19.07 -16.22
C GLY A 51 -15.59 -18.94 -15.55
N TRP A 52 -15.24 -17.79 -14.98
CA TRP A 52 -14.08 -17.68 -14.10
C TRP A 52 -14.42 -18.14 -12.68
N LYS A 53 -13.43 -18.68 -11.98
CA LYS A 53 -13.54 -19.11 -10.58
C LYS A 53 -12.39 -18.51 -9.78
N GLN A 54 -12.66 -18.18 -8.51
CA GLN A 54 -11.65 -17.73 -7.57
C GLN A 54 -10.45 -18.69 -7.54
N GLY A 55 -9.24 -18.14 -7.56
CA GLY A 55 -7.99 -18.90 -7.54
C GLY A 55 -7.50 -19.39 -8.90
N ASP A 56 -8.33 -19.35 -9.95
CA ASP A 56 -7.92 -19.76 -11.30
C ASP A 56 -7.10 -18.65 -11.98
N LYS A 57 -5.78 -18.73 -11.79
CA LYS A 57 -4.81 -17.80 -12.38
C LYS A 57 -4.81 -17.85 -13.90
N THR A 58 -4.86 -19.03 -14.51
CA THR A 58 -4.76 -19.19 -15.96
C THR A 58 -5.96 -18.57 -16.65
N SER A 59 -7.17 -18.88 -16.17
CA SER A 59 -8.40 -18.29 -16.69
C SER A 59 -8.42 -16.77 -16.50
N TRP A 60 -7.98 -16.28 -15.33
CA TRP A 60 -7.84 -14.85 -15.06
C TRP A 60 -6.93 -14.17 -16.09
N ASP A 61 -5.69 -14.66 -16.23
CA ASP A 61 -4.69 -14.10 -17.15
C ASP A 61 -5.21 -14.05 -18.60
N ASN A 62 -5.88 -15.11 -19.05
CA ASN A 62 -6.45 -15.18 -20.39
C ASN A 62 -7.55 -14.12 -20.59
N GLN A 63 -8.45 -13.95 -19.61
CA GLN A 63 -9.47 -12.91 -19.70
C GLN A 63 -8.88 -11.50 -19.72
N ILE A 64 -7.87 -11.21 -18.89
CA ILE A 64 -7.19 -9.92 -18.92
C ILE A 64 -6.60 -9.66 -20.31
N ARG A 65 -5.87 -10.65 -20.86
CA ARG A 65 -5.25 -10.52 -22.19
C ARG A 65 -6.29 -10.27 -23.27
N GLN A 66 -7.38 -11.02 -23.27
CA GLN A 66 -8.46 -10.87 -24.25
C GLN A 66 -9.11 -9.49 -24.16
N ARG A 67 -9.41 -9.00 -22.94
CA ARG A 67 -9.98 -7.65 -22.75
C ARG A 67 -9.04 -6.57 -23.25
N ASN A 68 -7.74 -6.71 -23.03
CA ASN A 68 -6.75 -5.75 -23.50
C ASN A 68 -6.67 -5.69 -25.03
N GLN A 69 -6.91 -6.81 -25.74
CA GLN A 69 -6.94 -6.80 -27.21
C GLN A 69 -8.06 -5.91 -27.75
N LEU A 70 -9.18 -5.77 -27.04
CA LEU A 70 -10.31 -4.93 -27.46
C LEU A 70 -10.04 -3.42 -27.32
N GLN A 71 -9.00 -3.06 -26.58
CA GLN A 71 -8.51 -1.69 -26.43
C GLN A 71 -7.29 -1.39 -27.31
N ASN A 72 -6.82 -2.37 -28.07
CA ASN A 72 -5.69 -2.20 -28.97
C ASN A 72 -6.18 -1.66 -30.32
N GLU A 73 -5.90 -0.39 -30.63
CA GLU A 73 -6.33 0.25 -31.88
C GLU A 73 -5.80 -0.46 -33.13
N TYR A 74 -4.60 -1.06 -33.07
CA TYR A 74 -4.10 -1.87 -34.17
C TYR A 74 -5.02 -3.05 -34.49
N ASN A 75 -5.71 -3.64 -33.51
CA ASN A 75 -6.68 -4.70 -33.77
C ASN A 75 -8.08 -4.17 -34.14
N ARG A 76 -8.38 -2.90 -33.85
CA ARG A 76 -9.71 -2.30 -34.04
C ARG A 76 -9.88 -1.67 -35.41
N THR A 77 -8.80 -1.19 -36.01
CA THR A 77 -8.83 -0.46 -37.28
C THR A 77 -8.23 -1.21 -38.48
N GLN A 78 -7.67 -2.41 -38.26
CA GLN A 78 -7.28 -3.34 -39.33
C GLN A 78 -8.51 -4.11 -39.79
#